data_AF-A0A8S3FZU1-F1
#
_entry.id   AF-A0A8S3FZU1-F1
#
_cell.length_a   1.000
_cell.length_b   1.000
_cell.length_c   1.000
_cell.angle_alpha   90.00
_cell.angle_beta   90.00
_cell.angle_gamma   90.00
#
_symmetry.space_group_name_H-M   'P 1'
#
loop_
_entity.id
_entity.type
_entity.pdbx_description
1 polymer ?
#
loop_
_entity_poly.entity_id
_entity_poly.type
_entity_poly.pdbx_seq_one_letter_code
_entity_poly.pdbx_strand_id
1 'polypeptide(L)'
;MSTMTTQIIDGKEIAKNIREKCRLMVEELRNQQSHITPGFAVVQVGNREDSNVYIRHKLKAAGEIGIQARLVHLDSSTTERQ
;
A
#
# COMPACT_ATOMS: atom_id res chain seq x y z
N MET A 1 3.28 24.90 37.82
CA MET A 1 2.60 23.64 37.48
C MET A 1 3.05 23.25 36.09
N SER A 2 3.90 22.22 35.97
CA SER A 2 4.34 21.73 34.67
C SER A 2 3.26 20.82 34.10
N THR A 3 2.58 21.26 33.05
CA THR A 3 1.65 20.42 32.29
C THR A 3 2.46 19.42 31.47
N MET A 4 2.49 18.15 31.89
CA MET A 4 2.92 17.08 30.98
C MET A 4 1.84 16.91 29.91
N THR A 5 2.13 17.36 28.69
CA THR A 5 1.28 17.13 27.52
C THR A 5 1.42 15.69 27.06
N THR A 6 0.30 15.03 26.79
CA THR A 6 0.30 13.66 26.25
C THR A 6 0.97 13.65 24.88
N GLN A 7 1.91 12.72 24.68
CA GLN A 7 2.57 12.55 23.40
C GLN A 7 1.58 11.96 22.38
N ILE A 8 1.34 12.70 21.29
CA ILE A 8 0.53 12.21 20.17
C ILE A 8 1.36 11.23 19.35
N ILE A 9 0.81 10.05 19.08
CA ILE A 9 1.38 9.11 18.13
C ILE A 9 0.91 9.50 16.73
N ASP A 10 1.74 10.20 15.97
CA ASP A 10 1.42 10.60 14.60
C ASP A 10 1.64 9.43 13.62
N GLY A 11 0.58 8.66 13.39
CA GLY A 11 0.59 7.56 12.43
C GLY A 11 0.86 8.00 10.99
N LYS A 12 0.58 9.25 10.62
CA LYS A 12 0.84 9.79 9.28
C LYS A 12 2.33 10.00 9.07
N GLU A 13 3.01 10.60 10.06
CA GLU A 13 4.46 10.78 10.04
C GLU A 13 5.17 9.42 10.06
N ILE A 14 4.75 8.52 10.95
CA ILE A 14 5.31 7.15 11.04
C ILE A 14 5.16 6.43 9.69
N ALA A 15 3.96 6.45 9.09
CA ALA A 15 3.71 5.81 7.81
C ALA A 15 4.52 6.44 6.66
N LYS A 16 4.73 7.76 6.67
CA LYS A 16 5.61 8.45 5.72
C LYS A 16 7.04 7.94 5.82
N ASN A 17 7.58 7.84 7.04
CA ASN A 17 8.93 7.35 7.28
C ASN A 17 9.11 5.88 6.86
N ILE A 18 8.09 5.04 7.08
CA ILE A 18 8.10 3.65 6.61
C ILE A 18 8.11 3.60 5.06
N ARG A 19 7.25 4.39 4.39
CA ARG A 19 7.22 4.43 2.93
C ARG A 19 8.55 4.85 2.33
N GLU A 20 9.22 5.85 2.91
CA GLU A 20 10.54 6.27 2.43
C GLU A 20 11.59 5.16 2.58
N LYS A 21 11.61 4.45 3.71
CA LYS A 21 12.49 3.28 3.90
C LYS A 21 12.21 2.20 2.86
N CYS A 22 10.93 1.87 2.61
CA CYS A 22 10.55 0.89 1.59
C CYS A 22 10.99 1.32 0.20
N ARG A 23 10.84 2.61 -0.16
CA ARG A 23 11.28 3.16 -1.44
C ARG A 23 12.78 2.92 -1.65
N LEU A 24 13.61 3.23 -0.64
CA LEU A 24 15.06 3.00 -0.68
C LEU A 24 15.40 1.52 -0.82
N MET A 25 14.70 0.62 -0.12
CA MET A 25 14.90 -0.83 -0.26
C MET A 25 14.57 -1.34 -1.66
N VAL A 26 13.50 -0.80 -2.27
CA VAL A 26 13.09 -1.15 -3.63
C VAL A 26 14.07 -0.63 -4.67
N GLU A 27 14.64 0.56 -4.45
CA GLU A 27 15.69 1.13 -5.28
C GLU A 27 16.97 0.28 -5.21
N GLU A 28 17.40 -0.08 -4.00
CA GLU A 28 18.55 -0.98 -3.79
C GLU A 28 18.34 -2.33 -4.48
N LEU A 29 17.16 -2.94 -4.32
CA LEU A 29 16.85 -4.21 -4.97
C LEU A 29 16.95 -4.11 -6.50
N ARG A 30 16.45 -3.02 -7.10
CA ARG A 30 16.55 -2.81 -8.54
C ARG A 30 17.99 -2.62 -9.01
N ASN A 31 18.81 -1.96 -8.21
CA ASN A 31 20.24 -1.78 -8.51
C ASN A 31 20.98 -3.13 -8.47
N GLN A 32 20.63 -4.00 -7.52
CA GLN A 32 21.22 -5.34 -7.39
C GLN A 32 20.67 -6.33 -8.44
N GLN A 33 19.39 -6.21 -8.79
CA GLN A 33 18.65 -7.17 -9.62
C GLN A 33 17.71 -6.40 -10.57
N SER A 34 18.26 -5.89 -11.67
CA SER A 34 17.54 -5.01 -12.61
C SER A 34 16.29 -5.62 -13.27
N HIS A 35 16.14 -6.94 -13.23
CA HIS A 35 14.99 -7.66 -13.78
C HIS A 35 13.86 -7.90 -12.74
N ILE A 36 14.07 -7.55 -11.47
CA ILE A 36 13.08 -7.77 -10.41
C ILE A 36 12.40 -6.45 -10.06
N THR A 37 11.07 -6.44 -10.18
CA THR A 37 10.21 -5.38 -9.63
C THR A 37 9.26 -6.03 -8.63
N PRO A 38 9.36 -5.73 -7.33
CA PRO A 38 8.41 -6.24 -6.35
C PRO A 38 7.00 -5.78 -6.66
N GLY A 39 6.01 -6.52 -6.19
CA GLY A 39 4.63 -6.11 -6.34
C GLY A 39 3.63 -6.98 -5.62
N PHE A 40 2.37 -6.55 -5.64
CA PHE A 40 1.24 -7.31 -5.11
C PHE A 40 0.01 -7.20 -6.01
N ALA A 41 -0.92 -8.14 -5.84
CA ALA A 41 -2.25 -8.06 -6.43
C ALA A 41 -3.30 -7.79 -5.35
N VAL A 42 -4.30 -7.00 -5.70
CA VAL A 42 -5.52 -6.78 -4.91
C VAL A 42 -6.66 -7.39 -5.68
N VAL A 43 -7.36 -8.35 -5.08
CA VAL A 43 -8.58 -8.93 -5.66
C VAL A 43 -9.77 -8.28 -4.99
N GLN A 44 -10.67 -7.73 -5.80
CA GLN A 44 -11.91 -7.10 -5.37
C GLN A 44 -13.08 -7.84 -6.01
N VAL A 45 -14.06 -8.24 -5.20
CA VAL A 45 -15.33 -8.83 -5.66
C VAL A 45 -16.44 -7.80 -5.43
N GLY A 46 -17.18 -7.47 -6.49
CA GLY A 46 -18.20 -6.43 -6.46
C GLY A 46 -17.61 -5.02 -6.26
N ASN A 47 -18.46 -4.04 -5.88
CA ASN A 47 -18.09 -2.63 -5.95
C ASN A 47 -18.45 -1.82 -4.69
N ARG A 48 -18.13 -2.34 -3.50
CA ARG A 48 -18.35 -1.58 -2.25
C ARG A 48 -17.50 -0.31 -2.21
N GLU A 49 -18.13 0.82 -1.89
CA GLU A 49 -17.51 2.15 -1.95
C GLU A 49 -16.39 2.34 -0.92
N ASP A 50 -16.57 1.82 0.30
CA ASP A 50 -15.52 1.81 1.34
C ASP A 50 -14.26 1.08 0.87
N SER A 51 -14.45 -0.06 0.22
CA SER A 51 -13.38 -0.91 -0.30
C SER A 51 -12.61 -0.19 -1.40
N ASN A 52 -13.30 0.54 -2.29
CA ASN A 52 -12.67 1.34 -3.34
C ASN A 52 -11.71 2.41 -2.79
N VAL A 53 -12.05 3.05 -1.67
CA VAL A 53 -11.16 4.04 -1.02
C VAL A 53 -9.89 3.36 -0.53
N TYR A 54 -10.00 2.25 0.20
CA TYR A 54 -8.83 1.53 0.71
C TYR A 54 -7.96 0.95 -0.41
N ILE A 55 -8.56 0.41 -1.47
CA ILE A 55 -7.85 -0.12 -2.64
C ILE A 55 -7.06 1.00 -3.31
N ARG A 56 -7.68 2.17 -3.57
CA ARG A 56 -6.98 3.33 -4.14
C ARG A 56 -5.79 3.76 -3.29
N HIS A 57 -5.94 3.79 -1.97
CA HIS A 57 -4.81 4.12 -1.07
C HIS A 57 -3.68 3.09 -1.15
N LYS A 58 -3.99 1.79 -1.23
CA LYS A 58 -2.98 0.73 -1.40
C LYS A 58 -2.23 0.87 -2.72
N LEU A 59 -2.96 1.08 -3.83
CA LEU A 59 -2.35 1.26 -5.16
C LEU A 59 -1.47 2.52 -5.21
N LYS A 60 -1.93 3.63 -4.60
CA LYS A 60 -1.15 4.86 -4.51
C LYS A 60 0.14 4.67 -3.72
N ALA A 61 0.05 4.04 -2.54
CA ALA A 61 1.22 3.78 -1.70
C ALA A 61 2.24 2.87 -2.40
N ALA A 62 1.77 1.87 -3.17
CA ALA A 62 2.63 1.03 -3.99
C ALA A 62 3.39 1.85 -5.06
N GLY A 63 2.70 2.75 -5.76
CA GLY A 63 3.32 3.65 -6.72
C GLY A 63 4.34 4.59 -6.08
N GLU A 64 4.05 5.14 -4.91
CA GLU A 64 4.96 6.02 -4.16
C GLU A 64 6.29 5.34 -3.79
N ILE A 65 6.27 4.04 -3.48
CA ILE A 65 7.48 3.26 -3.16
C ILE A 65 8.06 2.53 -4.38
N GLY A 66 7.43 2.69 -5.55
CA GLY A 66 7.89 2.17 -6.83
C GLY A 66 7.65 0.68 -7.06
N ILE A 67 6.78 0.02 -6.30
CA ILE A 67 6.43 -1.39 -6.55
C ILE A 67 5.22 -1.50 -7.50
N GLN A 68 5.09 -2.64 -8.17
CA GLN A 68 3.95 -2.92 -9.02
C GLN A 68 2.72 -3.30 -8.17
N ALA A 69 1.57 -2.68 -8.43
CA ALA A 69 0.32 -3.12 -7.84
C ALA A 69 -0.73 -3.36 -8.92
N ARG A 70 -1.32 -4.56 -8.91
CA ARG A 70 -2.36 -4.97 -9.85
C ARG A 70 -3.70 -5.05 -9.15
N LEU A 71 -4.72 -4.39 -9.69
CA LEU A 71 -6.11 -4.62 -9.28
C LEU A 71 -6.73 -5.68 -10.18
N VAL A 72 -7.30 -6.72 -9.55
CA VAL A 72 -8.16 -7.71 -10.19
C VAL A 72 -9.56 -7.46 -9.68
N HIS A 73 -10.46 -7.06 -10.57
CA HIS A 73 -11.86 -6.82 -10.24
C HIS A 73 -12.70 -7.97 -10.76
N LEU A 74 -13.53 -8.51 -9.88
CA LEU A 74 -14.44 -9.62 -10.10
C LEU A 74 -15.87 -9.14 -9.85
N ASP A 75 -16.83 -9.72 -10.57
CA ASP A 75 -18.24 -9.35 -10.40
C ASP A 75 -18.76 -9.74 -9.02
N SER A 76 -19.75 -9.01 -8.53
CA SER A 76 -20.50 -9.40 -7.33
C SER A 76 -21.07 -10.83 -7.37
N SER A 77 -21.33 -11.38 -8.56
CA SER A 77 -21.82 -12.74 -8.77
C SER A 77 -20.72 -13.81 -8.78
N THR A 78 -19.46 -13.46 -8.55
CA THR A 78 -18.35 -14.42 -8.52
C THR A 78 -18.54 -15.45 -7.40
N THR A 79 -18.32 -16.72 -7.75
CA THR A 79 -18.41 -17.86 -6.82
C THR A 79 -17.08 -18.11 -6.12
N GLU A 80 -17.11 -18.81 -4.97
CA GLU A 80 -15.89 -19.19 -4.23
C GLU A 80 -14.90 -20.03 -5.07
N ARG A 81 -15.39 -20.80 -6.04
CA ARG A 81 -14.56 -21.69 -6.88
C ARG A 81 -13.73 -20.92 -7.93
N GLN A 82 -14.19 -19.75 -8.36
CA GLN A 82 -13.58 -18.96 -9.43
C GLN A 82 -12.48 -18.04 -8.88
#